data_AF-X0XV90-F1
#
_entry.id   AF-X0XV90-F1
#
_cell.length_a   1.000
_cell.length_b   1.000
_cell.length_c   1.000
_cell.angle_alpha   90.00
_cell.angle_beta   90.00
_cell.angle_gamma   90.00
#
_symmetry.space_group_name_H-M   'P 1'
#
loop_
_entity.id
_entity.type
_entity.pdbx_description
1 polymer ?
#
loop_
_entity_poly.entity_id
_entity_poly.type
_entity_poly.pdbx_seq_one_letter_code
_entity_poly.pdbx_strand_id
1 'polypeptide(L)'
;MDFIVQPPHDVLPSIQSFQEINCEKLKTDLQPDVRGGERGRRNEPASDSRDLDTVEQEILHRIDAQAKADLEIFTGEMQSYARRLGTISHEGYAGEIRGKLRSTLADFKAEVHQGRDELYSQRRQIVDLDDDYERFRRQHGISHSADYPVSRVLHWSIILLLMIGEGILNGLMLKRGLEGGLIAGIGIAFAISVVNVGFLGLFLGSR
;
A
#
# COMPACT_ATOMS: atom_id res chain seq x y z
N MET A 1 7.25 -16.37 1.00
CA MET A 1 7.37 -15.34 2.06
C MET A 1 8.30 -15.92 3.11
N ASP A 2 9.60 -15.95 2.81
CA ASP A 2 10.63 -16.48 3.72
C ASP A 2 11.42 -15.29 4.27
N PHE A 3 10.99 -14.77 5.41
CA PHE A 3 11.78 -13.83 6.20
C PHE A 3 12.75 -14.63 7.07
N ILE A 4 13.76 -15.26 6.46
CA ILE A 4 14.93 -15.69 7.21
C ILE A 4 15.89 -14.52 7.24
N VAL A 5 15.91 -13.84 8.38
CA VAL A 5 16.89 -12.81 8.73
C VAL A 5 18.28 -13.44 8.60
N GLN A 6 18.99 -13.14 7.52
CA GLN A 6 20.39 -13.51 7.39
C GLN A 6 21.17 -12.78 8.49
N PRO A 7 21.98 -13.49 9.29
CA PRO A 7 22.81 -12.84 10.28
C PRO A 7 23.78 -11.88 9.56
N PRO A 8 23.92 -10.62 10.02
CA PRO A 8 24.63 -9.57 9.28
C PRO A 8 26.16 -9.71 9.25
N HIS A 9 26.73 -10.85 9.67
CA HIS A 9 28.18 -11.02 9.85
C HIS A 9 28.62 -12.43 9.40
N ASP A 10 29.74 -12.51 8.66
CA ASP A 10 30.29 -13.74 8.06
C ASP A 10 30.97 -14.70 9.06
N VAL A 11 30.77 -14.52 10.37
CA VAL A 11 31.47 -15.30 11.41
C VAL A 11 30.47 -16.15 12.19
N LEU A 12 30.69 -17.46 12.16
CA LEU A 12 29.89 -18.43 12.92
C LEU A 12 30.12 -18.26 14.43
N PRO A 13 29.07 -18.38 15.28
CA PRO A 13 29.23 -18.34 16.72
C PRO A 13 30.05 -19.54 17.20
N SER A 14 31.24 -19.28 17.73
CA SER A 14 32.10 -20.28 18.36
C SER A 14 31.85 -20.32 19.87
N ILE A 15 31.86 -21.52 20.47
CA ILE A 15 31.70 -21.76 21.91
C ILE A 15 33.08 -21.82 22.61
N GLN A 16 34.18 -21.82 21.86
CA GLN A 16 35.53 -21.83 22.42
C GLN A 16 36.00 -20.39 22.69
N SER A 17 35.69 -19.89 23.88
CA SER A 17 36.05 -18.54 24.34
C SER A 17 37.48 -18.46 24.93
N PHE A 18 38.16 -19.60 25.07
CA PHE A 18 39.58 -19.67 25.42
C PHE A 18 40.30 -20.46 24.34
N GLN A 19 41.22 -19.81 23.64
CA GLN A 19 42.12 -20.50 22.73
C GLN A 19 43.15 -21.24 23.59
N GLU A 20 43.36 -22.54 23.32
CA GLU A 20 44.42 -23.27 23.99
C GLU A 20 45.78 -22.67 23.63
N ILE A 21 46.62 -22.40 24.63
CA ILE A 21 47.97 -21.91 24.41
C ILE A 21 48.73 -22.99 23.64
N ASN A 22 49.17 -22.66 22.42
CA ASN A 22 49.97 -23.56 21.61
C ASN A 22 51.39 -23.65 22.17
N CYS A 23 51.60 -24.59 23.09
CA CYS A 23 52.87 -24.85 23.75
C CYS A 23 53.99 -25.18 22.75
N GLU A 24 53.68 -25.86 21.64
CA GLU A 24 54.65 -26.22 20.60
C GLU A 24 55.16 -24.99 19.83
N LYS A 25 54.27 -24.06 19.50
CA LYS A 25 54.64 -22.78 18.89
C LYS A 25 55.45 -21.93 19.87
N LEU A 26 55.01 -21.84 21.13
CA LEU A 26 55.74 -21.12 22.17
C LEU A 26 57.14 -21.69 22.37
N LYS A 27 57.28 -23.01 22.38
CA LYS A 27 58.58 -23.71 22.47
C LYS A 27 59.47 -23.44 21.26
N THR A 28 58.88 -23.41 20.06
CA THR A 28 59.59 -23.12 18.81
C THR A 28 60.11 -21.68 18.78
N ASP A 29 59.30 -20.71 19.24
CA ASP A 29 59.65 -19.29 19.23
C ASP A 29 60.67 -18.94 20.32
N LEU A 30 60.54 -19.50 21.53
CA LEU A 30 61.43 -19.20 22.66
C LEU A 30 62.70 -20.07 22.68
N GLN A 31 62.69 -21.24 22.03
CA GLN A 31 63.79 -22.22 22.00
C GLN A 31 64.44 -22.46 23.38
N PRO A 32 63.64 -22.80 24.41
CA PRO A 32 64.13 -22.88 25.79
C PRO A 32 65.24 -23.92 25.96
N ASP A 33 65.17 -25.04 25.22
CA ASP A 33 66.17 -26.12 25.27
C ASP A 33 67.55 -25.66 24.78
N VAL A 34 67.59 -24.86 23.70
CA VAL A 34 68.83 -24.33 23.11
C VAL A 34 69.42 -23.25 24.01
N ARG A 35 68.60 -22.28 24.42
CA ARG A 35 69.01 -21.17 25.30
C ARG A 35 69.46 -21.68 26.66
N GLY A 36 68.73 -22.64 27.24
CA GLY A 36 69.10 -23.29 28.50
C GLY A 36 70.44 -24.02 28.41
N GLY A 37 70.70 -24.74 27.30
CA GLY A 37 71.97 -25.42 27.08
C GLY A 37 73.17 -24.45 26.94
N GLU A 38 73.00 -23.33 26.24
CA GLU A 38 74.04 -22.31 26.10
C GLU A 38 74.31 -21.54 27.39
N ARG A 39 73.28 -21.27 28.20
CA ARG A 39 73.41 -20.53 29.46
C ARG A 39 73.89 -21.42 30.61
N GLY A 40 73.48 -22.68 30.64
CA GLY A 40 74.01 -23.68 31.56
C GLY A 40 75.52 -23.89 31.38
N ARG A 41 76.04 -23.86 30.15
CA ARG A 41 77.50 -23.89 29.89
C ARG A 41 78.24 -22.66 30.42
N ARG A 42 77.54 -21.53 30.57
CA ARG A 42 78.06 -20.28 31.14
C ARG A 42 77.83 -20.17 32.64
N ASN A 43 77.22 -21.18 33.27
CA ASN A 43 76.79 -21.16 34.67
C ASN A 43 75.88 -19.96 34.98
N GLU A 44 74.98 -19.66 34.02
CA GLU A 44 73.93 -18.66 34.14
C GLU A 44 72.56 -19.36 34.19
N PRO A 45 71.74 -19.15 35.24
CA PRO A 45 72.08 -18.51 36.51
C PRO A 45 73.06 -19.38 37.33
N ALA A 46 73.68 -18.81 38.36
CA ALA A 46 74.57 -19.56 39.23
C ALA A 46 73.84 -20.75 39.87
N SER A 47 74.52 -21.90 40.04
CA SER A 47 73.91 -23.14 40.55
C SER A 47 73.27 -23.05 41.93
N ASP A 48 73.58 -22.01 42.70
CA ASP A 48 73.00 -21.69 44.01
C ASP A 48 71.86 -20.66 43.95
N SER A 49 71.61 -20.08 42.77
CA SER A 49 70.51 -19.15 42.55
C SER A 49 69.17 -19.84 42.73
N ARG A 50 68.26 -19.16 43.44
CA ARG A 50 66.86 -19.58 43.62
C ARG A 50 65.87 -18.67 42.88
N ASP A 51 66.37 -17.60 42.29
CA ASP A 51 65.58 -16.64 41.55
C ASP A 51 65.43 -17.07 40.09
N LEU A 52 64.29 -16.69 39.50
CA LEU A 52 63.98 -16.97 38.11
C LEU A 52 64.95 -16.27 37.18
N ASP A 53 65.49 -17.03 36.23
CA ASP A 53 66.37 -16.52 35.20
C ASP A 53 65.62 -15.64 34.18
N THR A 54 66.35 -14.79 33.46
CA THR A 54 65.80 -13.91 32.41
C THR A 54 64.97 -14.67 31.37
N VAL A 55 65.37 -15.90 31.00
CA VAL A 55 64.61 -16.74 30.06
C VAL A 55 63.28 -17.19 30.68
N GLU A 56 63.30 -17.59 31.96
CA GLU A 56 62.10 -18.03 32.67
C GLU A 56 61.13 -16.87 32.89
N GLN A 57 61.64 -15.69 33.22
CA GLN A 57 60.87 -14.45 33.30
C GLN A 57 60.25 -14.07 31.95
N GLU A 58 60.98 -14.26 30.84
CA GLU A 58 60.47 -14.01 29.48
C GLU A 58 59.33 -14.97 29.11
N ILE A 59 59.46 -16.25 29.45
CA ILE A 59 58.39 -17.27 29.27
C ILE A 59 57.14 -16.87 30.07
N LEU A 60 57.31 -16.55 31.35
CA LEU A 60 56.21 -16.14 32.22
C LEU A 60 55.52 -14.88 31.71
N HIS A 61 56.29 -13.88 31.30
CA HIS A 61 55.74 -12.65 30.72
C HIS A 61 54.96 -12.94 29.44
N ARG A 62 55.43 -13.87 28.59
CA ARG A 62 54.74 -14.23 27.36
C ARG A 62 53.41 -14.93 27.62
N ILE A 63 53.37 -15.83 28.61
CA ILE A 63 52.15 -16.53 29.03
C ILE A 63 51.16 -15.54 29.65
N ASP A 64 51.60 -14.66 30.54
CA ASP A 64 50.76 -13.64 31.18
C ASP A 64 50.19 -12.64 30.16
N ALA A 65 51.00 -12.23 29.18
CA ALA A 65 50.56 -11.37 28.08
C ALA A 65 49.47 -12.05 27.23
N GLN A 66 49.62 -13.35 26.94
CA GLN A 66 48.60 -14.12 26.22
C GLN A 66 47.31 -14.25 27.03
N ALA A 67 47.40 -14.62 28.30
CA ALA A 67 46.25 -14.75 29.18
C ALA A 67 45.47 -13.42 29.33
N LYS A 68 46.18 -12.29 29.41
CA LYS A 68 45.56 -10.96 29.43
C LYS A 68 44.86 -10.62 28.12
N ALA A 69 45.47 -10.92 26.98
CA ALA A 69 44.86 -10.70 25.68
C ALA A 69 43.57 -11.51 25.50
N ASP A 70 43.59 -12.78 25.91
CA ASP A 70 42.41 -13.65 25.84
C ASP A 70 41.30 -13.17 26.78
N LEU A 71 41.64 -12.70 27.99
CA LEU A 71 40.69 -12.10 28.93
C LEU A 71 40.06 -10.80 28.39
N GLU A 72 40.84 -9.96 27.71
CA GLU A 72 40.36 -8.73 27.09
C GLU A 72 39.35 -9.03 25.97
N ILE A 73 39.66 -10.01 25.11
CA ILE A 73 38.76 -10.50 24.07
C ILE A 73 37.45 -11.01 24.70
N PHE A 74 37.53 -11.89 25.69
CA PHE A 74 36.37 -12.44 26.39
C PHE A 74 35.48 -11.34 27.00
N THR A 75 36.10 -10.37 27.66
CA THR A 75 35.38 -9.27 28.30
C THR A 75 34.68 -8.39 27.26
N GLY A 76 35.35 -8.12 26.14
CA GLY A 76 34.78 -7.39 25.01
C GLY A 76 33.57 -8.11 24.40
N GLU A 77 33.66 -9.42 24.22
CA GLU A 77 32.55 -10.26 23.76
C GLU A 77 31.37 -10.21 24.73
N MET A 78 31.61 -10.39 26.04
CA MET A 78 30.56 -10.31 27.06
C MET A 78 29.86 -8.95 27.08
N GLN A 79 30.60 -7.85 26.95
CA GLN A 79 30.00 -6.51 26.86
C GLN A 79 29.15 -6.36 25.59
N SER A 80 29.61 -6.91 24.46
CA SER A 80 28.84 -6.93 23.22
C SER A 80 27.54 -7.72 23.37
N TYR A 81 27.59 -8.91 23.99
CA TYR A 81 26.39 -9.70 24.29
C TYR A 81 25.44 -8.98 25.25
N ALA A 82 25.95 -8.37 26.32
CA ALA A 82 25.14 -7.59 27.25
C ALA A 82 24.43 -6.42 26.55
N ARG A 83 25.14 -5.69 25.66
CA ARG A 83 24.54 -4.63 24.85
C ARG A 83 23.45 -5.17 23.93
N ARG A 84 23.69 -6.31 23.27
CA ARG A 84 22.69 -6.95 22.40
C ARG A 84 21.46 -7.42 23.17
N LEU A 85 21.65 -8.02 24.34
CA LEU A 85 20.54 -8.40 25.23
C LEU A 85 19.76 -7.18 25.70
N GLY A 86 20.42 -6.07 26.00
CA GLY A 86 19.78 -4.79 26.33
C GLY A 86 19.01 -4.14 25.16
N THR A 87 19.49 -4.28 23.92
CA THR A 87 18.72 -3.84 22.74
C THR A 87 17.50 -4.74 22.51
N ILE A 88 17.65 -6.06 22.74
CA ILE A 88 16.57 -7.03 22.60
C ILE A 88 15.54 -6.93 23.73
N SER A 89 15.90 -6.38 24.90
CA SER A 89 14.97 -6.19 26.02
C SER A 89 13.93 -5.11 25.70
N HIS A 90 12.90 -5.51 24.97
CA HIS A 90 11.46 -5.22 25.00
C HIS A 90 10.89 -3.83 25.38
N GLU A 91 11.65 -2.90 25.97
CA GLU A 91 11.16 -1.61 26.46
C GLU A 91 10.87 -0.62 25.33
N GLY A 92 11.66 -0.64 24.26
CA GLY A 92 11.44 0.21 23.08
C GLY A 92 10.26 -0.24 22.22
N TYR A 93 10.22 -1.53 21.85
CA TYR A 93 9.22 -2.06 20.92
C TYR A 93 7.80 -2.03 21.47
N ALA A 94 7.61 -2.35 22.75
CA ALA A 94 6.30 -2.25 23.38
C ALA A 94 5.80 -0.80 23.43
N GLY A 95 6.70 0.16 23.65
CA GLY A 95 6.40 1.58 23.60
C GLY A 95 5.99 2.04 22.20
N GLU A 96 6.75 1.67 21.17
CA GLU A 96 6.47 2.03 19.78
C GLU A 96 5.15 1.43 19.30
N ILE A 97 4.90 0.15 19.58
CA ILE A 97 3.64 -0.53 19.23
C ILE A 97 2.46 0.16 19.92
N ARG A 98 2.56 0.46 21.22
CA ARG A 98 1.49 1.19 21.94
C ARG A 98 1.30 2.60 21.41
N GLY A 99 2.36 3.26 20.96
CA GLY A 99 2.32 4.59 20.34
C GLY A 99 1.54 4.55 19.03
N LYS A 100 1.95 3.68 18.10
CA LYS A 100 1.28 3.47 16.81
C LYS A 100 -0.17 3.03 16.97
N LEU A 101 -0.45 2.12 17.90
CA LEU A 101 -1.82 1.67 18.16
C LEU A 101 -2.72 2.83 18.62
N ARG A 102 -2.20 3.70 19.51
CA ARG A 102 -2.95 4.88 19.97
C ARG A 102 -3.21 5.89 18.86
N SER A 103 -2.22 6.18 18.01
CA SER A 103 -2.43 7.10 16.88
C SER A 103 -3.43 6.53 15.88
N THR A 104 -3.28 5.27 15.50
CA THR A 104 -4.21 4.61 14.55
C THR A 104 -5.64 4.55 15.09
N LEU A 105 -5.83 4.30 16.38
CA LEU A 105 -7.17 4.34 16.99
C LEU A 105 -7.77 5.74 17.00
N ALA A 106 -6.96 6.78 17.23
CA ALA A 106 -7.41 8.17 17.16
C ALA A 106 -7.82 8.55 15.73
N ASP A 107 -6.99 8.22 14.74
CA ASP A 107 -7.25 8.49 13.33
C ASP A 107 -8.52 7.76 12.85
N PHE A 108 -8.66 6.48 13.18
CA PHE A 108 -9.86 5.71 12.84
C PHE A 108 -11.12 6.32 13.45
N LYS A 109 -11.05 6.75 14.72
CA LYS A 109 -12.20 7.38 15.39
C LYS A 109 -12.56 8.72 14.72
N ALA A 110 -11.58 9.51 14.32
CA ALA A 110 -11.80 10.77 13.62
C ALA A 110 -12.48 10.53 12.27
N GLU A 111 -12.00 9.57 11.48
CA GLU A 111 -12.56 9.20 10.18
C GLU A 111 -14.02 8.73 10.30
N VAL A 112 -14.31 7.89 11.31
CA VAL A 112 -15.69 7.42 11.59
C VAL A 112 -16.61 8.58 11.96
N HIS A 113 -16.14 9.53 12.77
CA HIS A 113 -16.93 10.72 13.10
C HIS A 113 -17.20 11.57 11.87
N GLN A 114 -16.18 11.83 11.06
CA GLN A 114 -16.32 12.62 9.83
C GLN A 114 -17.31 11.95 8.86
N GLY A 115 -17.11 10.67 8.53
CA GLY A 115 -17.99 9.96 7.60
C GLY A 115 -19.44 9.88 8.10
N ARG A 116 -19.64 9.75 9.41
CA ARG A 116 -20.98 9.79 10.02
C ARG A 116 -21.61 11.17 9.86
N ASP A 117 -20.86 12.24 10.11
CA ASP A 117 -21.37 13.60 10.03
C ASP A 117 -21.68 14.02 8.58
N GLU A 118 -20.86 13.56 7.61
CA GLU A 118 -21.14 13.69 6.17
C GLU A 118 -22.44 12.98 5.78
N LEU A 119 -22.64 11.74 6.25
CA LEU A 119 -23.88 10.99 5.99
C LEU A 119 -25.11 11.68 6.59
N TYR A 120 -24.99 12.22 7.82
CA TYR A 120 -26.06 12.98 8.45
C TYR A 120 -26.40 14.24 7.66
N SER A 121 -25.40 14.96 7.15
CA SER A 121 -25.58 16.15 6.32
C SER A 121 -26.31 15.81 5.01
N GLN A 122 -25.86 14.76 4.30
CA GLN A 122 -26.50 14.29 3.08
C GLN A 122 -27.95 13.84 3.32
N ARG A 123 -28.19 13.07 4.39
CA ARG A 123 -29.54 12.67 4.79
C ARG A 123 -30.41 13.89 5.06
N ARG A 124 -29.88 14.90 5.76
CA ARG A 124 -30.61 16.14 6.06
C ARG A 124 -31.01 16.86 4.77
N GLN A 125 -30.07 17.01 3.83
CA GLN A 125 -30.33 17.65 2.54
C GLN A 125 -31.42 16.92 1.74
N ILE A 126 -31.40 15.58 1.72
CA ILE A 126 -32.43 14.79 1.04
C ILE A 126 -33.80 15.00 1.71
N VAL A 127 -33.87 14.96 3.04
CA VAL A 127 -35.12 15.18 3.78
C VAL A 127 -35.67 16.58 3.54
N ASP A 128 -34.82 17.60 3.63
CA ASP A 128 -35.23 18.99 3.41
C ASP A 128 -35.72 19.20 1.95
N LEU A 129 -35.05 18.56 0.98
CA LEU A 129 -35.46 18.60 -0.44
C LEU A 129 -36.79 17.86 -0.68
N ASP A 130 -37.00 16.72 -0.02
CA ASP A 130 -38.24 15.95 -0.11
C ASP A 130 -39.43 16.71 0.52
N ASP A 131 -39.20 17.36 1.67
CA ASP A 131 -40.19 18.24 2.31
C ASP A 131 -40.55 19.44 1.43
N ASP A 132 -39.56 20.06 0.79
CA ASP A 132 -39.78 21.16 -0.16
C ASP A 132 -40.52 20.69 -1.42
N TYR A 133 -40.17 19.52 -1.95
CA TYR A 133 -40.87 18.88 -3.06
C TYR A 133 -42.34 18.61 -2.75
N GLU A 134 -42.63 18.00 -1.59
CA GLU A 134 -43.98 17.71 -1.14
C GLU A 134 -44.79 19.00 -0.88
N ARG A 135 -44.16 20.05 -0.35
CA ARG A 135 -44.81 21.36 -0.17
C ARG A 135 -45.16 22.01 -1.51
N PHE A 136 -44.23 21.98 -2.46
CA PHE A 136 -44.45 22.49 -3.82
C PHE A 136 -45.60 21.74 -4.50
N ARG A 137 -45.59 20.41 -4.39
CA ARG A 137 -46.61 19.51 -4.94
C ARG A 137 -48.01 19.81 -4.38
N ARG A 138 -48.12 19.98 -3.05
CA ARG A 138 -49.39 20.33 -2.38
C ARG A 138 -49.92 21.70 -2.79
N GLN A 139 -49.04 22.71 -2.90
CA GLN A 139 -49.43 24.06 -3.32
C GLN A 139 -49.95 24.10 -4.75
N HIS A 140 -49.39 23.29 -5.64
CA HIS A 140 -49.74 23.26 -7.06
C HIS A 140 -50.74 22.15 -7.43
N GLY A 141 -51.23 21.36 -6.46
CA GLY A 141 -52.25 20.33 -6.68
C GLY A 141 -51.79 19.18 -7.59
N ILE A 142 -50.48 18.88 -7.63
CA ILE A 142 -49.92 17.89 -8.55
C ILE A 142 -50.03 16.51 -7.92
N SER A 143 -50.94 15.67 -8.37
CA SER A 143 -51.18 14.33 -7.80
C SER A 143 -50.37 13.21 -8.46
N HIS A 144 -49.65 13.50 -9.55
CA HIS A 144 -48.85 12.51 -10.31
C HIS A 144 -47.35 12.89 -10.35
N SER A 145 -46.47 11.90 -10.49
CA SER A 145 -45.05 12.15 -10.77
C SER A 145 -44.90 12.87 -12.11
N ALA A 146 -43.97 13.82 -12.20
CA ALA A 146 -43.67 14.51 -13.46
C ALA A 146 -43.00 13.51 -14.41
N ASP A 147 -43.80 12.89 -15.29
CA ASP A 147 -43.30 12.08 -16.38
C ASP A 147 -42.80 13.04 -17.47
N TYR A 148 -41.49 13.23 -17.56
CA TYR A 148 -40.89 14.10 -18.57
C TYR A 148 -40.73 13.29 -19.86
N PRO A 149 -41.47 13.61 -20.95
CA PRO A 149 -41.25 12.94 -22.22
C PRO A 149 -39.83 13.25 -22.72
N VAL A 150 -39.12 12.19 -23.14
CA VAL A 150 -37.70 12.16 -23.54
C VAL A 150 -37.25 13.36 -24.38
N SER A 151 -38.12 13.88 -25.25
CA SER A 151 -38.04 15.25 -25.78
C SER A 151 -39.29 15.53 -26.64
N ARG A 152 -40.10 16.53 -26.28
CA ARG A 152 -41.25 16.95 -27.10
C ARG A 152 -40.80 17.41 -28.50
N VAL A 153 -39.61 17.99 -28.60
CA VAL A 153 -39.04 18.48 -29.87
C VAL A 153 -38.71 17.31 -30.80
N LEU A 154 -38.15 16.23 -30.26
CA LEU A 154 -37.82 15.03 -31.04
C LEU A 154 -39.07 14.30 -31.51
N HIS A 155 -40.12 14.28 -30.70
CA HIS A 155 -41.41 13.71 -31.10
C HIS A 155 -42.03 14.47 -32.29
N TRP A 156 -42.09 15.80 -32.21
CA TRP A 156 -42.61 16.62 -33.30
C TRP A 156 -41.73 16.58 -34.56
N SER A 157 -40.40 16.45 -34.42
CA SER A 157 -39.51 16.34 -35.59
C SER A 157 -39.69 15.03 -36.35
N ILE A 158 -39.91 13.92 -35.65
CA ILE A 158 -40.21 12.62 -36.28
C ILE A 158 -41.54 12.68 -37.03
N ILE A 159 -42.60 13.25 -36.41
CA ILE A 159 -43.91 13.39 -37.05
C ILE A 159 -43.81 14.24 -38.32
N LEU A 160 -43.12 15.38 -38.25
CA LEU A 160 -42.90 16.25 -39.40
C LEU A 160 -42.15 15.52 -40.54
N LEU A 161 -41.11 14.76 -40.21
CA LEU A 161 -40.33 13.99 -41.18
C LEU A 161 -41.18 12.90 -41.85
N LEU A 162 -42.01 12.20 -41.08
CA LEU A 162 -42.97 11.21 -41.58
C LEU A 162 -43.99 11.84 -42.53
N MET A 163 -44.53 13.02 -42.18
CA MET A 163 -45.48 13.77 -43.00
C MET A 163 -44.88 14.20 -44.35
N ILE A 164 -43.62 14.64 -44.35
CA ILE A 164 -42.89 15.00 -45.59
C ILE A 164 -42.65 13.76 -46.44
N GLY A 165 -42.17 12.66 -45.83
CA GLY A 165 -41.90 11.41 -46.53
C GLY A 165 -43.15 10.83 -47.19
N GLU A 166 -44.27 10.82 -46.46
CA GLU A 166 -45.57 10.35 -46.97
C GLU A 166 -46.13 11.28 -48.04
N GLY A 167 -45.96 12.60 -47.91
CA GLY A 167 -46.32 13.56 -48.95
C GLY A 167 -45.58 13.31 -50.27
N ILE A 168 -44.29 12.99 -50.22
CA ILE A 168 -43.47 12.65 -51.40
C ILE A 168 -43.94 11.33 -52.03
N LEU A 169 -44.13 10.29 -51.21
CA LEU A 169 -44.56 8.97 -51.70
C LEU A 169 -45.95 9.04 -52.35
N ASN A 170 -46.88 9.74 -51.70
CA ASN A 170 -48.24 9.96 -52.21
C ASN A 170 -48.24 10.82 -53.48
N GLY A 171 -47.43 11.89 -53.52
CA GLY A 171 -47.27 12.70 -54.72
C GLY A 171 -46.72 11.92 -55.91
N LEU A 172 -45.79 11.00 -55.69
CA LEU A 172 -45.23 10.12 -56.73
C LEU A 172 -46.24 9.08 -57.25
N MET A 173 -47.06 8.52 -56.36
CA MET A 173 -48.14 7.58 -56.72
C MET A 173 -49.27 8.27 -57.49
N LEU A 174 -49.73 9.44 -57.03
CA LEU A 174 -50.81 10.21 -57.65
C LEU A 174 -50.43 10.80 -59.02
N LYS A 175 -49.14 11.11 -59.24
CA LYS A 175 -48.63 11.54 -60.56
C LYS A 175 -48.90 10.53 -61.69
N ARG A 176 -49.07 9.24 -61.36
CA ARG A 176 -49.34 8.18 -62.35
C ARG A 176 -50.82 8.01 -62.69
N GLY A 177 -51.74 8.66 -61.97
CA GLY A 177 -53.17 8.33 -62.02
C GLY A 177 -54.15 9.39 -62.54
N LEU A 178 -53.76 10.66 -62.75
CA LEU A 178 -54.70 11.73 -63.13
C LEU A 178 -54.15 12.68 -64.20
N GLU A 179 -54.98 13.02 -65.19
CA GLU A 179 -54.68 13.89 -66.35
C GLU A 179 -54.44 15.39 -66.01
N GLY A 180 -54.41 15.76 -64.73
CA GLY A 180 -54.28 17.15 -64.23
C GLY A 180 -52.85 17.63 -63.94
N GLY A 181 -51.82 16.83 -64.23
CA GLY A 181 -50.43 17.20 -64.01
C GLY A 181 -50.01 17.31 -62.53
N LEU A 182 -48.73 17.64 -62.30
CA LEU A 182 -48.04 17.56 -61.01
C LEU A 182 -48.72 18.35 -59.87
N ILE A 183 -49.37 19.47 -60.21
CA ILE A 183 -49.96 20.40 -59.25
C ILE A 183 -51.24 19.81 -58.61
N ALA A 184 -52.06 19.09 -59.40
CA ALA A 184 -53.28 18.45 -58.89
C ALA A 184 -52.97 17.25 -57.97
N GLY A 185 -51.92 16.48 -58.30
CA GLY A 185 -51.47 15.34 -57.50
C GLY A 185 -50.92 15.75 -56.12
N ILE A 186 -50.21 16.89 -56.06
CA ILE A 186 -49.68 17.42 -54.79
C ILE A 186 -50.82 17.86 -53.85
N GLY A 187 -51.87 18.49 -54.38
CA GLY A 187 -53.02 18.93 -53.58
C GLY A 187 -53.79 17.78 -52.91
N ILE A 188 -54.04 16.69 -53.65
CA ILE A 188 -54.76 15.52 -53.13
C ILE A 188 -53.86 14.71 -52.16
N ALA A 189 -52.57 14.55 -52.49
CA ALA A 189 -51.60 13.90 -51.61
C ALA A 189 -51.45 14.61 -50.27
N PHE A 190 -51.47 15.94 -50.28
CA PHE A 190 -51.40 16.77 -49.08
C PHE A 190 -52.64 16.58 -48.19
N ALA A 191 -53.85 16.57 -48.78
CA ALA A 191 -55.08 16.34 -48.04
C ALA A 191 -55.12 14.96 -47.36
N ILE A 192 -54.66 13.90 -48.03
CA ILE A 192 -54.58 12.54 -47.46
C ILE A 192 -53.52 12.48 -46.35
N SER A 193 -52.36 13.11 -46.54
CA SER A 193 -51.28 13.15 -45.52
C SER A 193 -51.72 13.88 -44.24
N VAL A 194 -52.45 15.00 -44.37
CA VAL A 194 -53.02 15.72 -43.21
C VAL A 194 -54.03 14.86 -42.45
N VAL A 195 -54.88 14.10 -43.15
CA VAL A 195 -55.84 13.20 -42.51
C VAL A 195 -55.12 12.03 -41.83
N ASN A 196 -54.15 11.39 -42.48
CA ASN A 196 -53.41 10.28 -41.90
C ASN A 196 -52.61 10.71 -40.67
N VAL A 197 -51.77 11.75 -40.79
CA VAL A 197 -50.89 12.22 -39.71
C VAL A 197 -51.68 12.88 -38.57
N GLY A 198 -52.75 13.62 -38.89
CA GLY A 198 -53.64 14.21 -37.89
C GLY A 198 -54.37 13.14 -37.07
N PHE A 199 -54.87 12.09 -37.72
CA PHE A 199 -55.56 11.00 -37.03
C PHE A 199 -54.59 10.13 -36.21
N LEU A 200 -53.40 9.83 -36.75
CA LEU A 200 -52.37 9.07 -36.04
C LEU A 200 -51.76 9.86 -34.87
N GLY A 201 -51.51 11.16 -35.04
CA GLY A 201 -50.97 12.05 -34.01
C GLY A 201 -51.93 12.27 -32.85
N LEU A 202 -53.24 12.40 -33.13
CA LEU A 202 -54.27 12.45 -32.09
C LEU A 202 -54.41 11.14 -31.33
N PHE A 203 -54.26 9.98 -31.99
CA PHE A 203 -54.41 8.67 -31.34
C PHE A 203 -53.16 8.26 -30.55
N LEU A 204 -51.95 8.49 -31.07
CA LEU A 204 -50.69 8.17 -30.38
C LEU A 204 -50.28 9.21 -29.33
N GLY A 205 -50.74 10.46 -29.43
CA GLY A 205 -50.51 11.49 -28.41
C GLY A 205 -51.42 11.37 -27.17
N SER A 206 -52.27 10.34 -27.10
CA SER A 206 -53.26 10.15 -26.02
C SER A 206 -52.86 9.12 -24.96
N ARG A 207 -51.57 8.75 -24.88
CA ARG A 207 -51.03 7.94 -23.77
C ARG A 207 -49.77 8.57 -23.19
#